data_AF-F0G9J9-F1
#
_entry.id   AF-F0G9J9-F1
#
_cell.length_a   1.000
_cell.length_b   1.000
_cell.length_c   1.000
_cell.angle_alpha   90.00
_cell.angle_beta   90.00
_cell.angle_gamma   90.00
#
_symmetry.space_group_name_H-M   'P 1'
#
loop_
_entity.id
_entity.type
_entity.pdbx_description
1 polymer ?
#
loop_
_entity_poly.entity_id
_entity_poly.type
_entity_poly.pdbx_seq_one_letter_code
_entity_poly.pdbx_strand_id
1 'polypeptide(L)'
;SIHPPVAQMTSDFLVPNWPAHAKLSDVMLLVIGIVGTTVAPWQLFFQQSYVIDKRITPRFIKYEKVDLWIGIAFVLIGSVAMIGFSAALFSGHPEAGNFTDAGGIIAGLEKYAGRTSATLFAVALLDACIIGAAAVSLSTAYAIGDVFKIRHSLHRGVGDAKGFYLVYFGIVAAAATLVLIPGSP
;
A
#
# COMPACT_ATOMS: atom_id res chain seq x y z
N SER A 1 -10.78 24.69 8.47
CA SER A 1 -9.54 24.59 7.69
C SER A 1 -8.59 23.64 8.39
N ILE A 2 -8.26 22.52 7.74
CA ILE A 2 -7.44 21.44 8.31
C ILE A 2 -5.98 21.90 8.25
N HIS A 3 -5.43 22.35 9.37
CA HIS A 3 -4.03 22.73 9.48
C HIS A 3 -3.37 21.78 10.46
N PRO A 4 -2.57 20.82 9.99
CA PRO A 4 -1.79 19.97 10.87
C PRO A 4 -0.81 20.83 11.69
N PRO A 5 -0.64 20.59 12.99
CA PRO A 5 0.34 21.31 13.81
C PRO A 5 1.76 20.90 13.39
N VAL A 6 2.32 21.63 12.42
CA VAL A 6 3.63 21.32 11.79
C VAL A 6 4.76 21.19 12.82
N ALA A 7 4.73 22.01 13.89
CA ALA A 7 5.73 21.96 14.96
C ALA A 7 5.67 20.64 15.75
N GLN A 8 4.46 20.15 16.06
CA GLN A 8 4.27 18.89 16.75
C GLN A 8 4.62 17.71 15.84
N MET A 9 4.19 17.74 14.57
CA MET A 9 4.58 16.73 13.59
C MET A 9 6.09 16.61 13.42
N THR A 10 6.80 17.75 13.39
CA THR A 10 8.27 17.75 13.24
C THR A 10 8.96 17.18 14.48
N SER A 11 8.45 17.50 15.68
CA SER A 11 8.95 16.95 16.94
C SER A 11 8.72 15.44 17.02
N ASP A 12 7.51 14.98 16.71
CA ASP A 12 7.12 13.57 16.77
C ASP A 12 7.80 12.73 15.68
N PHE A 13 8.19 13.35 14.55
CA PHE A 13 8.97 12.70 13.50
C PHE A 13 10.41 12.42 13.93
N LEU A 14 11.01 13.29 14.75
CA LEU A 14 12.41 13.18 15.19
C LEU A 14 12.56 12.41 16.51
N VAL A 15 11.54 12.44 17.37
CA VAL A 15 11.55 11.79 18.67
C VAL A 15 10.41 10.78 18.75
N PRO A 16 10.70 9.47 18.63
CA PRO A 16 9.71 8.43 18.81
C PRO A 16 9.19 8.45 20.25
N ASN A 17 7.91 8.74 20.42
CA ASN A 17 7.24 8.69 21.72
C ASN A 17 6.24 7.53 21.74
N TRP A 18 6.22 6.78 22.85
CA TRP A 18 5.20 5.76 23.07
C TRP A 18 3.98 6.41 23.74
N PRO A 19 2.77 6.30 23.16
CA PRO A 19 1.58 6.91 23.75
C PRO A 19 1.25 6.24 25.09
N ALA A 20 1.32 7.01 26.18
CA ALA A 20 1.23 6.53 27.57
C ALA A 20 -0.12 5.88 27.93
N HIS A 21 -1.19 6.16 27.18
CA HIS A 21 -2.56 5.67 27.42
C HIS A 21 -3.05 4.66 26.38
N ALA A 22 -2.24 4.31 25.39
CA ALA A 22 -2.62 3.35 24.35
C ALA A 22 -2.31 1.92 24.78
N LYS A 23 -3.13 0.96 24.33
CA LYS A 23 -2.82 -0.46 24.52
C LYS A 23 -1.56 -0.80 23.72
N LEU A 24 -0.57 -1.38 24.40
CA LEU A 24 0.72 -1.70 23.79
C LEU A 24 0.58 -2.67 22.59
N SER A 25 -0.41 -3.56 22.63
CA SER A 25 -0.79 -4.43 21.49
C SER A 25 -1.13 -3.65 20.24
N ASP A 26 -1.93 -2.59 20.37
CA ASP A 26 -2.49 -1.86 19.23
C ASP A 26 -1.39 -1.00 18.59
N VAL A 27 -0.52 -0.41 19.42
CA VAL A 27 0.66 0.33 18.95
C VAL A 27 1.64 -0.61 18.23
N MET A 28 1.89 -1.81 18.79
CA MET A 28 2.76 -2.80 18.16
C MET A 28 2.19 -3.29 16.83
N LEU A 29 0.89 -3.59 16.75
CA LEU A 29 0.23 -3.98 15.50
C LEU A 29 0.29 -2.86 14.46
N LEU A 30 0.10 -1.60 14.87
CA LEU A 30 0.26 -0.45 14.00
C LEU A 30 1.69 -0.33 13.45
N VAL A 31 2.70 -0.46 14.31
CA VAL A 31 4.12 -0.43 13.90
C VAL A 31 4.42 -1.55 12.91
N ILE A 32 3.99 -2.78 13.22
CA ILE A 32 4.17 -3.94 12.33
C ILE A 32 3.46 -3.70 10.98
N GLY A 33 2.25 -3.12 10.99
CA GLY A 33 1.52 -2.78 9.78
C GLY A 33 2.23 -1.73 8.92
N ILE A 34 2.78 -0.67 9.54
CA ILE A 34 3.57 0.35 8.83
C ILE A 34 4.86 -0.26 8.24
N VAL A 35 5.55 -1.11 9.00
CA VAL A 35 6.75 -1.80 8.50
C VAL A 35 6.39 -2.76 7.35
N GLY A 36 5.30 -3.51 7.47
CA GLY A 36 4.86 -4.45 6.44
C GLY A 36 4.42 -3.78 5.14
N THR A 37 3.84 -2.58 5.22
CA THR A 37 3.42 -1.79 4.05
C THR A 37 4.57 -1.04 3.39
N THR A 38 5.68 -0.79 4.09
CA THR A 38 6.89 -0.13 3.55
C THR A 38 7.91 -1.09 2.96
N VAL A 39 8.03 -2.30 3.53
CA VAL A 39 8.91 -3.37 3.03
C VAL A 39 8.04 -4.54 2.60
N ALA A 40 7.28 -4.33 1.53
CA ALA A 40 6.33 -5.34 1.07
C ALA A 40 7.08 -6.45 0.30
N PRO A 41 6.87 -7.73 0.62
CA PRO A 41 7.59 -8.83 -0.02
C PRO A 41 7.50 -8.82 -1.55
N TRP A 42 6.36 -8.41 -2.10
CA TRP A 42 6.14 -8.31 -3.54
C TRP A 42 7.09 -7.32 -4.22
N GLN A 43 7.51 -6.26 -3.54
CA GLN A 43 8.42 -5.26 -4.10
C GLN A 43 9.80 -5.88 -4.38
N LEU A 44 10.23 -6.84 -3.55
CA LEU A 44 11.50 -7.54 -3.77
C LEU A 44 11.45 -8.35 -5.07
N PHE A 45 10.38 -9.13 -5.27
CA PHE A 45 10.19 -9.88 -6.52
C PHE A 45 10.02 -8.98 -7.74
N PHE A 46 9.31 -7.86 -7.59
CA PHE A 46 9.13 -6.90 -8.68
C PHE A 46 10.46 -6.25 -9.07
N GLN A 47 11.27 -5.82 -8.10
CA GLN A 47 12.60 -5.25 -8.35
C GLN A 47 13.54 -6.28 -8.99
N GLN A 48 13.53 -7.54 -8.52
CA GLN A 48 14.31 -8.62 -9.13
C GLN A 48 13.91 -8.85 -10.59
N SER A 49 12.60 -8.89 -10.85
CA SER A 49 12.05 -9.11 -12.20
C SER A 49 12.35 -7.94 -13.13
N TYR A 50 12.26 -6.70 -12.66
CA TYR A 50 12.51 -5.51 -13.46
C TYR A 50 13.96 -5.42 -13.94
N VAL A 51 14.92 -5.81 -13.07
CA VAL A 51 16.35 -5.89 -13.41
C VAL A 51 16.62 -6.96 -14.46
N ILE A 52 15.95 -8.12 -14.36
CA ILE A 52 16.07 -9.25 -15.29
C ILE A 52 15.47 -8.90 -16.66
N ASP A 53 14.26 -8.31 -16.68
CA ASP A 53 13.50 -8.03 -17.90
C ASP A 53 14.11 -6.86 -18.71
N LYS A 54 14.61 -5.82 -18.03
CA LYS A 54 15.33 -4.70 -18.69
C LYS A 54 16.77 -5.02 -19.09
N ARG A 55 17.30 -6.22 -18.79
CA ARG A 55 18.70 -6.61 -19.03
C ARG A 55 19.70 -5.53 -18.54
N ILE A 56 19.52 -5.03 -17.32
CA ILE A 56 20.32 -3.91 -16.82
C ILE A 56 21.79 -4.35 -16.62
N THR A 57 22.69 -3.81 -17.42
CA THR A 57 24.15 -3.98 -17.27
C THR A 57 24.62 -3.30 -15.98
N PRO A 58 25.60 -3.85 -15.22
CA PRO A 58 26.08 -3.32 -13.92
C PRO A 58 26.47 -1.83 -13.89
N ARG A 59 26.67 -1.22 -15.07
CA ARG A 59 27.00 0.20 -15.26
C ARG A 59 25.87 1.17 -14.86
N PHE A 60 24.60 0.74 -14.87
CA PHE A 60 23.45 1.62 -14.59
C PHE A 60 22.89 1.51 -13.16
N ILE A 61 23.39 0.57 -12.36
CA ILE A 61 22.88 0.32 -10.99
C ILE A 61 22.98 1.53 -10.06
N LYS A 62 23.94 2.43 -10.30
CA LYS A 62 24.07 3.68 -9.52
C LYS A 62 22.94 4.66 -9.81
N TYR A 63 22.47 4.75 -11.05
CA TYR A 63 21.35 5.62 -11.42
C TYR A 63 20.02 5.07 -10.89
N GLU A 64 19.84 3.76 -10.95
CA GLU A 64 18.65 3.09 -10.40
C GLU A 64 18.54 3.25 -8.88
N LYS A 65 19.69 3.22 -8.17
CA LYS A 65 19.71 3.57 -6.74
C LYS A 65 19.23 5.00 -6.50
N VAL A 66 19.69 5.97 -7.29
CA VAL A 66 19.27 7.37 -7.14
C VAL A 66 17.77 7.53 -7.39
N ASP A 67 17.24 6.87 -8.43
CA ASP A 67 15.80 6.87 -8.73
C ASP A 67 14.99 6.28 -7.56
N LEU A 68 15.46 5.18 -6.98
CA LEU A 68 14.86 4.59 -5.77
C LEU A 68 14.88 5.55 -4.58
N TRP A 69 16.01 6.22 -4.32
CA TRP A 69 16.12 7.20 -3.23
C TRP A 69 15.14 8.37 -3.40
N ILE A 70 15.00 8.88 -4.62
CA ILE A 70 14.03 9.93 -4.95
C ILE A 70 12.61 9.43 -4.73
N GLY A 71 12.29 8.21 -5.22
CA GLY A 71 11.00 7.59 -5.00
C GLY A 71 10.65 7.42 -3.52
N ILE A 72 11.60 6.96 -2.70
CA ILE A 72 11.44 6.84 -1.24
C ILE A 72 11.14 8.21 -0.61
N ALA A 73 11.83 9.27 -1.02
CA ALA A 73 11.59 10.61 -0.49
C ALA A 73 10.16 11.10 -0.80
N PHE A 74 9.65 10.86 -2.00
CA PHE A 74 8.27 11.22 -2.36
C PHE A 74 7.24 10.42 -1.56
N VAL A 75 7.45 9.11 -1.39
CA VAL A 75 6.55 8.26 -0.59
C VAL A 75 6.54 8.70 0.88
N LEU A 76 7.70 9.07 1.45
CA LEU A 76 7.78 9.59 2.81
C LEU A 76 7.01 10.89 2.99
N ILE A 77 7.15 11.84 2.05
CA ILE A 77 6.41 13.10 2.09
C ILE A 77 4.90 12.83 2.02
N GLY A 78 4.47 11.96 1.10
CA GLY A 78 3.08 11.56 0.98
C GLY A 78 2.53 10.90 2.24
N SER A 79 3.31 9.99 2.85
CA SER A 79 2.93 9.29 4.09
C SER A 79 2.75 10.25 5.26
N VAL A 80 3.72 11.15 5.49
CA VAL A 80 3.64 12.16 6.57
C VAL A 80 2.47 13.10 6.34
N ALA A 81 2.24 13.54 5.10
CA ALA A 81 1.11 14.38 4.75
C ALA A 81 -0.22 13.66 5.02
N MET A 82 -0.35 12.40 4.63
CA MET A 82 -1.57 11.61 4.84
C MET A 82 -1.85 11.32 6.32
N ILE A 83 -0.83 10.99 7.11
CA ILE A 83 -0.96 10.77 8.56
C ILE A 83 -1.38 12.07 9.25
N GLY A 84 -0.68 13.18 8.96
CA GLY A 84 -0.98 14.49 9.54
C GLY A 84 -2.37 15.00 9.15
N PHE A 85 -2.75 14.81 7.88
CA PHE A 85 -4.08 15.13 7.38
C PHE A 85 -5.17 14.33 8.11
N SER A 86 -5.00 13.01 8.22
CA SER A 86 -5.97 12.14 8.89
C SER A 86 -6.11 12.49 10.38
N ALA A 87 -4.98 12.76 11.05
CA ALA A 87 -4.98 13.22 12.44
C ALA A 87 -5.72 14.56 12.58
N ALA A 88 -5.44 15.54 11.73
CA ALA A 88 -6.08 16.85 11.80
C ALA A 88 -7.57 16.83 11.39
N LEU A 89 -7.97 15.92 10.49
CA LEU A 89 -9.35 15.75 10.03
C LEU A 89 -10.23 15.13 11.12
N PHE A 90 -9.72 14.14 11.85
CA PHE A 90 -10.51 13.39 12.83
C PHE A 90 -10.24 13.81 14.29
N SER A 91 -9.20 14.59 14.58
CA SER A 91 -8.91 15.04 15.95
C SER A 91 -10.09 15.77 16.58
N GLY A 92 -10.51 15.33 17.77
CA GLY A 92 -11.64 15.89 18.51
C GLY A 92 -13.02 15.44 18.01
N HIS A 93 -13.08 14.54 17.03
CA HIS A 93 -14.33 14.01 16.49
C HIS A 93 -14.62 12.57 16.98
N PRO A 94 -15.89 12.14 17.04
CA PRO A 94 -16.28 10.78 17.47
C PRO A 94 -15.66 9.66 16.62
N GLU A 95 -15.33 9.96 15.37
CA GLU A 95 -14.73 9.04 14.41
C GLU A 95 -13.22 8.82 14.67
N ALA A 96 -12.58 9.61 15.56
CA ALA A 96 -11.18 9.44 15.94
C ALA A 96 -10.92 8.07 16.58
N GLY A 97 -10.04 7.27 15.98
CA GLY A 97 -9.70 5.93 16.48
C GLY A 97 -10.77 4.86 16.21
N ASN A 98 -11.92 5.24 15.64
CA ASN A 98 -13.01 4.33 15.26
C ASN A 98 -12.98 4.05 13.76
N PHE A 99 -11.87 3.49 13.27
CA PHE A 99 -11.76 3.07 11.87
C PHE A 99 -12.76 1.94 11.57
N THR A 100 -13.46 2.05 10.45
CA THR A 100 -14.43 1.06 9.98
C THR A 100 -13.97 0.52 8.63
N ASP A 101 -14.09 1.34 7.59
CA ASP A 101 -13.67 1.01 6.24
C ASP A 101 -13.31 2.28 5.43
N ALA A 102 -12.94 2.09 4.16
CA ALA A 102 -12.67 3.19 3.25
C ALA A 102 -13.89 4.10 3.05
N GLY A 103 -15.10 3.53 3.07
CA GLY A 103 -16.36 4.29 2.96
C GLY A 103 -16.55 5.24 4.14
N GLY A 104 -16.28 4.80 5.36
CA GLY A 104 -16.31 5.60 6.58
C GLY A 104 -15.31 6.75 6.56
N ILE A 105 -14.09 6.52 6.04
CA ILE A 105 -13.10 7.58 5.84
C ILE A 105 -13.63 8.63 4.85
N ILE A 106 -14.18 8.21 3.70
CA ILE A 106 -14.72 9.10 2.68
C ILE A 106 -15.92 9.89 3.21
N ALA A 107 -16.81 9.26 3.96
CA ALA A 107 -17.97 9.92 4.58
C ALA A 107 -17.54 10.94 5.65
N GLY A 108 -16.54 10.60 6.48
CA GLY A 108 -15.94 11.53 7.42
C GLY A 108 -15.27 12.72 6.71
N LEU A 109 -14.58 12.45 5.60
CA LEU A 109 -13.96 13.48 4.78
C LEU A 109 -15.00 14.40 4.13
N GLU A 110 -16.11 13.86 3.63
CA GLU A 110 -17.22 14.64 3.08
C GLU A 110 -17.83 15.56 4.14
N LYS A 111 -18.02 15.04 5.35
CA LYS A 111 -18.59 15.77 6.49
C LYS A 111 -17.71 16.93 6.96
N TYR A 112 -16.39 16.74 7.02
CA TYR A 112 -15.48 17.71 7.66
C TYR A 112 -14.65 18.56 6.70
N ALA A 113 -14.41 18.09 5.47
CA ALA A 113 -13.62 18.79 4.45
C ALA A 113 -14.41 19.08 3.15
N GLY A 114 -15.64 18.60 3.05
CA GLY A 114 -16.55 18.85 1.93
C GLY A 114 -16.54 17.76 0.86
N ARG A 115 -17.58 17.77 0.03
CA ARG A 115 -17.83 16.72 -0.98
C ARG A 115 -16.76 16.64 -2.08
N THR A 116 -16.18 17.78 -2.46
CA THR A 116 -15.15 17.83 -3.51
C THR A 116 -13.87 17.10 -3.09
N SER A 117 -13.39 17.33 -1.86
CA SER A 117 -12.18 16.67 -1.34
C SER A 117 -12.42 15.18 -1.12
N ALA A 118 -13.62 14.80 -0.63
CA ALA A 118 -14.03 13.41 -0.51
C ALA A 118 -14.05 12.67 -1.85
N THR A 119 -14.54 13.31 -2.91
CA THR A 119 -14.60 12.72 -4.26
C THR A 119 -13.21 12.55 -4.85
N LEU A 120 -12.34 13.55 -4.73
CA LEU A 120 -10.94 13.46 -5.18
C LEU A 120 -10.18 12.36 -4.45
N PHE A 121 -10.38 12.24 -3.14
CA PHE A 121 -9.78 11.17 -2.34
C PHE A 121 -10.29 9.79 -2.76
N ALA A 122 -11.61 9.64 -2.98
CA ALA A 122 -12.19 8.38 -3.43
C ALA A 122 -11.64 7.93 -4.79
N VAL A 123 -11.48 8.86 -5.74
CA VAL A 123 -10.89 8.57 -7.07
C VAL A 123 -9.42 8.18 -6.94
N ALA A 124 -8.65 8.93 -6.15
CA ALA A 124 -7.23 8.62 -5.92
C ALA A 124 -7.04 7.26 -5.23
N LEU A 125 -7.91 6.94 -4.26
CA LEU A 125 -7.90 5.65 -3.56
C LEU A 125 -8.23 4.50 -4.53
N LEU A 126 -9.23 4.68 -5.39
CA LEU A 126 -9.59 3.69 -6.40
C LEU A 126 -8.42 3.39 -7.35
N ASP A 127 -7.77 4.43 -7.86
CA ASP A 127 -6.60 4.29 -8.73
C ASP A 127 -5.44 3.55 -8.03
N ALA A 128 -5.13 3.94 -6.79
CA ALA A 128 -4.11 3.29 -5.98
C ALA A 128 -4.40 1.79 -5.75
N CYS A 129 -5.66 1.43 -5.50
CA CYS A 129 -6.09 0.04 -5.35
C CYS A 129 -5.88 -0.78 -6.64
N ILE A 130 -6.18 -0.21 -7.82
CA ILE A 130 -6.01 -0.89 -9.10
C ILE A 130 -4.53 -1.16 -9.38
N ILE A 131 -3.67 -0.15 -9.17
CA ILE A 131 -2.22 -0.28 -9.35
C ILE A 131 -1.66 -1.34 -8.38
N GLY A 132 -2.08 -1.29 -7.11
CA GLY A 132 -1.67 -2.25 -6.09
C GLY A 132 -2.10 -3.68 -6.44
N ALA A 133 -3.35 -3.86 -6.86
CA ALA A 133 -3.87 -5.16 -7.28
C ALA A 133 -3.06 -5.73 -8.46
N ALA A 134 -2.76 -4.92 -9.48
CA ALA A 134 -1.94 -5.33 -10.62
C ALA A 134 -0.51 -5.70 -10.20
N ALA A 135 0.14 -4.87 -9.37
CA ALA A 135 1.52 -5.08 -8.95
C ALA A 135 1.69 -6.34 -8.09
N VAL A 136 0.79 -6.55 -7.12
CA VAL A 136 0.78 -7.77 -6.30
C VAL A 136 0.49 -8.99 -7.15
N SER A 137 -0.53 -8.93 -8.02
CA SER A 137 -0.86 -10.01 -8.94
C SER A 137 0.33 -10.44 -9.79
N LEU A 138 1.01 -9.46 -10.41
CA LEU A 138 2.21 -9.68 -11.23
C LEU A 138 3.38 -10.25 -10.41
N SER A 139 3.58 -9.80 -9.17
CA SER A 139 4.64 -10.33 -8.32
C SER A 139 4.42 -11.80 -7.93
N THR A 140 3.18 -12.19 -7.58
CA THR A 140 2.81 -13.55 -7.20
C THR A 140 2.99 -14.50 -8.38
N ALA A 141 2.53 -14.02 -9.53
CA ALA A 141 2.77 -14.57 -10.85
C ALA A 141 4.25 -14.89 -11.13
N TYR A 142 5.15 -13.92 -10.92
CA TYR A 142 6.59 -14.12 -11.08
C TYR A 142 7.16 -15.11 -10.08
N ALA A 143 6.82 -14.96 -8.80
CA ALA A 143 7.30 -15.84 -7.73
C ALA A 143 6.93 -17.31 -7.99
N ILE A 144 5.71 -17.58 -8.46
CA ILE A 144 5.28 -18.93 -8.85
C ILE A 144 6.08 -19.40 -10.08
N GLY A 145 6.23 -18.57 -11.11
CA GLY A 145 7.02 -18.94 -12.29
C GLY A 145 8.48 -19.31 -11.97
N ASP A 146 9.10 -18.58 -11.04
CA ASP A 146 10.48 -18.83 -10.59
C ASP A 146 10.61 -20.11 -9.76
N VAL A 147 9.67 -20.38 -8.84
CA VAL A 147 9.69 -21.59 -7.99
C VAL A 147 9.47 -22.86 -8.79
N PHE A 148 8.58 -22.82 -9.80
CA PHE A 148 8.24 -24.03 -10.57
C PHE A 148 9.15 -24.29 -11.78
N LYS A 149 10.18 -23.45 -12.03
CA LYS A 149 11.05 -23.55 -13.23
C LYS A 149 10.27 -23.63 -14.56
N ILE A 150 9.05 -23.10 -14.60
CA ILE A 150 8.25 -23.05 -15.83
C ILE A 150 8.73 -21.83 -16.61
N ARG A 151 9.16 -22.05 -17.85
CA ARG A 151 9.78 -21.02 -18.70
C ARG A 151 8.89 -19.77 -18.81
N HIS A 152 9.38 -18.66 -18.25
CA HIS A 152 8.78 -17.33 -18.28
C HIS A 152 8.76 -16.71 -19.68
N SER A 153 7.63 -16.14 -20.08
CA SER A 153 7.59 -15.06 -21.08
C SER A 153 6.26 -14.31 -21.05
N LEU A 154 6.33 -12.99 -20.91
CA LEU A 154 5.23 -12.02 -21.05
C LEU A 154 4.65 -11.95 -22.49
N HIS A 155 5.25 -12.67 -23.45
CA HIS A 155 4.92 -12.60 -24.88
C HIS A 155 4.25 -13.87 -25.43
N ARG A 156 3.78 -14.78 -24.58
CA ARG A 156 3.02 -15.96 -25.05
C ARG A 156 1.57 -15.94 -24.60
N GLY A 157 0.71 -16.23 -25.58
CA GLY A 157 -0.74 -16.18 -25.45
C GLY A 157 -1.29 -17.10 -24.37
N VAL A 158 -2.53 -16.78 -23.98
CA VAL A 158 -3.40 -17.35 -22.94
C VAL A 158 -3.49 -18.90 -22.92
N GLY A 159 -2.94 -19.59 -23.93
CA GLY A 159 -2.96 -21.05 -24.06
C GLY A 159 -1.85 -21.82 -23.32
N ASP A 160 -0.71 -21.19 -23.02
CA ASP A 160 0.51 -21.94 -22.61
C ASP A 160 0.81 -21.85 -21.09
N ALA A 161 0.05 -21.05 -20.34
CA ALA A 161 0.26 -20.82 -18.89
C ALA A 161 -0.98 -21.16 -18.05
N LYS A 162 -1.60 -22.31 -18.29
CA LYS A 162 -2.84 -22.75 -17.61
C LYS A 162 -2.69 -22.83 -16.08
N GLY A 163 -1.53 -23.25 -15.57
CA GLY A 163 -1.29 -23.36 -14.12
C GLY A 163 -1.24 -22.02 -13.40
N PHE A 164 -0.68 -20.99 -14.07
CA PHE A 164 -0.60 -19.64 -13.54
C PHE A 164 -1.98 -18.99 -13.40
N TYR A 165 -2.80 -19.09 -14.45
CA TYR A 165 -4.16 -18.56 -14.41
C TYR A 165 -5.04 -19.31 -13.42
N LEU A 166 -4.80 -20.62 -13.20
CA LEU A 166 -5.54 -21.41 -12.22
C LEU A 166 -5.19 -21.00 -10.78
N VAL A 167 -3.91 -20.76 -10.47
CA VAL A 167 -3.53 -20.24 -9.14
C VAL A 167 -3.98 -18.80 -8.95
N TYR A 168 -3.88 -17.96 -9.97
CA TYR A 168 -4.40 -16.59 -9.94
C TYR A 168 -5.91 -16.57 -9.68
N PHE A 169 -6.68 -17.33 -10.45
CA PHE A 169 -8.12 -17.46 -10.27
C PHE A 169 -8.46 -18.10 -8.92
N GLY A 170 -7.67 -19.05 -8.44
CA GLY A 170 -7.85 -19.67 -7.12
C GLY A 170 -7.66 -18.69 -5.97
N ILE A 171 -6.61 -17.86 -6.02
CA ILE A 171 -6.36 -16.81 -5.02
C ILE A 171 -7.44 -15.73 -5.08
N VAL A 172 -7.82 -15.29 -6.28
CA VAL A 172 -8.89 -14.30 -6.47
C VAL A 172 -10.24 -14.85 -6.00
N ALA A 173 -10.57 -16.10 -6.30
CA ALA A 173 -11.81 -16.74 -5.85
C ALA A 173 -11.82 -16.94 -4.32
N ALA A 174 -10.69 -17.33 -3.72
CA ALA A 174 -10.59 -17.45 -2.27
C ALA A 174 -10.72 -16.10 -1.57
N ALA A 175 -10.06 -15.06 -2.10
CA ALA A 175 -10.18 -13.69 -1.60
C ALA A 175 -11.62 -13.15 -1.76
N ALA A 176 -12.24 -13.37 -2.91
CA ALA A 176 -13.64 -12.99 -3.16
C ALA A 176 -14.61 -13.73 -2.24
N THR A 177 -14.39 -15.03 -2.01
CA THR A 177 -15.20 -15.82 -1.07
C THR A 177 -15.06 -15.29 0.34
N LEU A 178 -13.84 -14.96 0.77
CA LEU A 178 -13.58 -14.41 2.09
C LEU A 178 -14.24 -13.03 2.28
N VAL A 179 -14.16 -12.16 1.27
CA VAL A 179 -14.82 -10.83 1.28
C VAL A 179 -16.36 -10.93 1.25
N LEU A 180 -16.91 -11.96 0.60
CA LEU A 180 -18.37 -12.17 0.51
C LEU A 180 -18.97 -12.84 1.75
N ILE A 181 -18.16 -13.38 2.66
CA ILE A 181 -18.64 -13.87 3.95
C ILE A 181 -19.00 -12.67 4.84
N PRO A 182 -20.28 -12.50 5.23
CA PRO A 182 -20.67 -11.40 6.10
C PRO A 182 -20.02 -11.60 7.48
N GLY A 183 -19.22 -10.63 7.91
CA GLY A 183 -18.48 -10.69 9.18
C GLY A 183 -17.06 -11.26 9.08
N SER A 184 -16.45 -11.29 7.89
CA SER A 184 -14.99 -11.43 7.81
C SER A 184 -14.32 -10.26 8.54
N PRO A 185 -13.22 -10.49 9.29
CA PRO A 185 -12.54 -9.45 10.06
C PRO A 185 -11.90 -8.38 9.19
#